data_AF-A0A7S2PXJ4-F1
#
_entry.id   AF-A0A7S2PXJ4-F1
#
_cell.length_a   1.000
_cell.length_b   1.000
_cell.length_c   1.000
_cell.angle_alpha   90.00
_cell.angle_beta   90.00
_cell.angle_gamma   90.00
#
_symmetry.space_group_name_H-M   'P 1'
#
loop_
_entity.id
_entity.type
_entity.pdbx_description
1 polymer ?
#
loop_
_entity_poly.entity_id
_entity_poly.type
_entity_poly.pdbx_seq_one_letter_code
_entity_poly.pdbx_strand_id
1 'polypeptide(L)'
;RGKEGGCMYFYTTPHVPIQSSGSAGVKIGFHRQGPLLDSDEFVVAESTRALAGQLPHIRKELKAAQDSDLDEFAWQHVQDFVRRKMPCLDADAPAGYMRCRYQMTPDLKMIVGRHPDDPEVVLACGFSGSGFQFAPAISEALVALVS
;
A
#
# COMPACT_ATOMS: atom_id res chain seq x y z
N ARG A 1 15.87 -12.48 35.84
CA ARG A 1 14.82 -11.77 36.63
C ARG A 1 14.91 -10.29 36.24
N GLY A 2 13.79 -9.70 35.81
CA GLY A 2 13.68 -8.35 35.24
C GLY A 2 12.64 -8.34 34.11
N LYS A 3 11.36 -8.46 34.46
CA LYS A 3 10.22 -8.51 33.52
C LYS A 3 9.67 -7.09 33.28
N GLU A 4 10.24 -6.32 32.37
CA GLU A 4 9.57 -5.13 31.78
C GLU A 4 9.99 -4.97 30.31
N GLY A 5 9.73 -6.00 29.50
CA GLY A 5 9.91 -5.95 28.05
C GLY A 5 8.75 -5.24 27.36
N GLY A 6 8.50 -3.97 27.72
CA GLY A 6 7.53 -3.14 27.03
C GLY A 6 8.01 -2.86 25.60
N CYS A 7 7.22 -3.25 24.60
CA CYS A 7 7.44 -2.80 23.23
C CYS A 7 7.26 -1.27 23.22
N MET A 8 8.34 -0.52 23.04
CA MET A 8 8.28 0.93 22.84
C MET A 8 7.71 1.18 21.46
N TYR A 9 6.40 1.45 21.38
CA TYR A 9 5.77 1.87 20.15
C TYR A 9 6.12 3.34 19.89
N PHE A 10 7.04 3.57 18.97
CA PHE A 10 7.26 4.89 18.42
C PHE A 10 6.19 5.14 17.34
N TYR A 11 5.28 6.07 17.61
CA TYR A 11 4.39 6.59 16.57
C TYR A 11 4.83 8.02 16.26
N THR A 12 4.88 8.34 14.97
CA THR A 12 4.99 9.72 14.52
C THR A 12 3.58 10.19 14.20
N THR A 13 3.27 11.44 14.51
CA THR A 13 2.06 12.10 13.97
C THR A 13 2.49 12.70 12.64
N PRO A 14 2.21 12.04 11.49
CA PRO A 14 2.57 12.62 10.22
C PRO A 14 1.80 13.92 10.02
N HIS A 15 2.46 14.99 9.59
CA HIS A 15 1.73 16.07 8.92
C HIS A 15 1.21 15.46 7.63
N VAL A 16 -0.11 15.22 7.57
CA VAL A 16 -0.76 14.63 6.41
C VAL A 16 -1.22 15.78 5.50
N PRO A 17 -0.54 16.04 4.37
CA PRO A 17 -0.90 17.15 3.49
C PRO A 17 -2.05 16.71 2.57
N ILE A 18 -3.19 16.33 3.15
CA ILE A 18 -4.41 16.04 2.36
C ILE A 18 -5.18 17.35 2.12
N GLN A 19 -4.96 18.38 2.96
CA GLN A 19 -5.40 19.75 2.71
C GLN A 19 -4.27 20.71 3.14
N SER A 20 -4.16 21.84 2.47
CA SER A 20 -3.11 22.87 2.64
C SER A 20 -3.00 23.48 4.06
N SER A 21 -3.80 23.01 5.04
CA SER A 21 -3.90 23.58 6.39
C SER A 21 -3.05 22.89 7.47
N GLY A 22 -2.32 21.81 7.17
CA GLY A 22 -1.29 21.28 8.09
C GLY A 22 -1.80 20.71 9.43
N SER A 23 -3.09 20.40 9.55
CA SER A 23 -3.69 19.84 10.78
C SER A 23 -2.99 18.57 11.24
N ALA A 24 -2.74 18.48 12.56
CA ALA A 24 -2.23 17.26 13.19
C ALA A 24 -3.26 16.13 13.05
N GLY A 25 -2.81 14.93 12.69
CA GLY A 25 -3.70 13.80 12.50
C GLY A 25 -2.96 12.48 12.37
N VAL A 26 -3.72 11.39 12.27
CA VAL A 26 -3.18 10.04 12.07
C VAL A 26 -3.69 9.52 10.73
N LYS A 27 -2.79 8.96 9.93
CA LYS A 27 -3.15 8.23 8.71
C LYS A 27 -3.41 6.77 9.08
N ILE A 28 -4.58 6.27 8.72
CA ILE A 28 -4.96 4.86 8.89
C ILE A 28 -5.21 4.27 7.52
N GLY A 29 -4.58 3.13 7.24
CA GLY A 29 -4.71 2.43 5.96
C GLY A 29 -5.36 1.07 6.15
N PHE A 30 -6.30 0.74 5.26
CA PHE A 30 -6.78 -0.62 5.08
C PHE A 30 -6.22 -1.16 3.76
N HIS A 31 -5.41 -2.21 3.85
CA HIS A 31 -4.85 -2.85 2.66
C HIS A 31 -5.84 -3.87 2.10
N ARG A 32 -6.07 -3.77 0.79
CA ARG A 32 -6.74 -4.81 0.02
C ARG A 32 -5.89 -5.13 -1.19
N GLN A 33 -5.90 -6.38 -1.62
CA GLN A 33 -5.39 -6.78 -2.91
C GLN A 33 -6.56 -7.27 -3.76
N GLY A 34 -6.49 -6.97 -5.04
CA GLY A 34 -7.47 -7.30 -6.06
C GLY A 34 -6.91 -6.83 -7.40
N PRO A 35 -7.46 -7.28 -8.53
CA PRO A 35 -7.00 -6.90 -9.85
C PRO A 35 -7.47 -5.46 -10.10
N LEU A 36 -6.66 -4.52 -9.61
CA LEU A 36 -6.74 -3.11 -9.95
C LEU A 36 -6.41 -2.83 -11.42
N LEU A 37 -6.04 -3.87 -12.16
CA LEU A 37 -5.56 -3.85 -13.53
C LEU A 37 -6.28 -4.93 -14.36
N ASP A 38 -7.53 -5.26 -14.07
CA ASP A 38 -8.34 -6.07 -14.99
C ASP A 38 -9.34 -5.16 -15.70
N SER A 39 -8.94 -4.71 -16.87
CA SER A 39 -9.62 -3.72 -17.71
C SER A 39 -9.26 -4.00 -19.17
N ASP A 40 -9.88 -3.28 -20.10
CA ASP A 40 -9.56 -3.42 -21.53
C ASP A 40 -8.09 -3.06 -21.84
N GLU A 41 -7.46 -2.22 -21.02
CA GLU A 41 -6.06 -1.80 -21.17
C GLU A 41 -5.07 -2.76 -20.49
N PHE A 42 -5.50 -3.47 -19.45
CA PHE A 42 -4.68 -4.41 -18.69
C PHE A 42 -5.49 -5.67 -18.46
N VAL A 43 -5.17 -6.76 -19.15
CA VAL A 43 -5.90 -8.03 -18.99
C VAL A 43 -5.18 -8.90 -17.98
N VAL A 44 -5.86 -9.24 -16.88
CA VAL A 44 -5.31 -10.19 -15.89
C VAL A 44 -5.54 -11.61 -16.40
N ALA A 45 -4.44 -12.35 -16.60
CA ALA A 45 -4.49 -13.75 -17.01
C ALA A 45 -5.27 -14.62 -15.99
N GLU A 46 -5.99 -15.63 -16.48
CA GLU A 46 -6.84 -16.51 -15.66
C GLU A 46 -6.06 -17.19 -14.52
N SER A 47 -4.82 -17.59 -14.78
CA SER A 47 -3.91 -18.15 -13.77
C SER A 47 -3.63 -17.18 -12.61
N THR A 48 -3.58 -15.87 -12.89
CA THR A 48 -3.36 -14.83 -11.89
C THR A 48 -4.64 -14.56 -11.08
N ARG A 49 -5.82 -14.67 -11.69
CA ARG A 49 -7.11 -14.60 -10.97
C ARG A 49 -7.25 -15.74 -9.97
N ALA A 50 -6.89 -16.95 -10.35
CA ALA A 50 -6.93 -18.11 -9.47
C ALA A 50 -6.02 -17.94 -8.24
N LEU A 51 -4.83 -17.36 -8.42
CA LEU A 51 -3.92 -17.03 -7.32
C LEU A 51 -4.51 -15.97 -6.38
N ALA A 52 -5.20 -14.95 -6.91
CA ALA A 52 -5.84 -13.92 -6.09
C ALA A 52 -6.86 -14.51 -5.09
N GLY A 53 -7.56 -15.58 -5.48
CA GLY A 53 -8.51 -16.30 -4.62
C GLY A 53 -7.85 -17.03 -3.42
N GLN A 54 -6.56 -17.33 -3.49
CA GLN A 54 -5.80 -18.07 -2.48
C GLN A 54 -5.11 -17.17 -1.45
N LEU A 55 -5.07 -15.86 -1.70
CA LEU A 55 -4.40 -14.92 -0.81
C LEU A 55 -5.18 -14.74 0.51
N PRO A 56 -4.49 -14.44 1.64
CA PRO A 56 -5.07 -14.44 2.99
C PRO A 56 -5.95 -13.20 3.30
N HIS A 57 -6.59 -12.62 2.29
CA HIS A 57 -7.27 -11.34 2.40
C HIS A 57 -8.75 -11.48 2.76
N ILE A 58 -9.24 -10.50 3.51
CA ILE A 58 -10.62 -10.44 4.00
C ILE A 58 -11.62 -10.22 2.85
N ARG A 59 -11.24 -9.44 1.83
CA ARG A 59 -12.08 -9.19 0.65
C ARG A 59 -11.41 -9.71 -0.60
N LYS A 60 -12.14 -10.53 -1.37
CA LYS A 60 -11.70 -11.16 -2.63
C LYS A 60 -12.44 -10.63 -3.86
N GLU A 61 -13.33 -9.64 -3.68
CA GLU A 61 -14.09 -9.03 -4.77
C GLU A 61 -13.19 -8.22 -5.71
N LEU A 62 -13.34 -8.50 -7.00
CA LEU A 62 -12.63 -7.81 -8.07
C LEU A 62 -13.47 -6.62 -8.52
N LYS A 63 -13.05 -5.39 -8.19
CA LYS A 63 -13.67 -4.16 -8.72
C LYS A 63 -12.67 -3.45 -9.64
N ALA A 64 -12.95 -3.46 -10.93
CA ALA A 64 -12.12 -2.86 -11.98
C ALA A 64 -12.04 -1.32 -11.88
N ALA A 65 -13.02 -0.68 -11.23
CA ALA A 65 -13.15 0.77 -11.24
C ALA A 65 -12.10 1.47 -10.36
N GLN A 66 -11.40 2.43 -10.99
CA GLN A 66 -10.59 3.45 -10.35
C GLN A 66 -11.48 4.54 -9.70
N ASP A 67 -12.52 4.12 -9.00
CA ASP A 67 -13.42 5.09 -8.40
C ASP A 67 -12.65 5.95 -7.38
N SER A 68 -13.00 7.23 -7.26
CA SER A 68 -12.55 8.11 -6.19
C SER A 68 -13.46 8.05 -4.97
N ASP A 69 -14.63 7.44 -5.08
CA ASP A 69 -15.67 7.42 -4.05
C ASP A 69 -15.25 6.65 -2.80
N LEU A 70 -15.91 6.82 -1.67
CA LEU A 70 -15.58 6.06 -0.46
C LEU A 70 -15.85 4.56 -0.67
N ASP A 71 -14.90 3.68 -0.36
CA ASP A 71 -15.16 2.24 -0.33
C ASP A 71 -15.80 1.85 1.01
N GLU A 72 -17.11 1.62 1.03
CA GLU A 72 -17.87 1.33 2.26
C GLU A 72 -17.31 0.16 3.06
N PHE A 73 -16.85 -0.91 2.40
CA PHE A 73 -16.26 -2.06 3.09
C PHE A 73 -14.97 -1.67 3.79
N ALA A 74 -14.04 -1.01 3.08
CA ALA A 74 -12.80 -0.56 3.68
C ALA A 74 -13.06 0.49 4.76
N TRP A 75 -14.06 1.35 4.56
CA TRP A 75 -14.47 2.36 5.52
C TRP A 75 -14.93 1.73 6.82
N GLN A 76 -15.91 0.82 6.79
CA GLN A 76 -16.41 0.14 7.99
C GLN A 76 -15.28 -0.53 8.79
N HIS A 77 -14.33 -1.20 8.12
CA HIS A 77 -13.19 -1.82 8.80
C HIS A 77 -12.27 -0.81 9.48
N VAL A 78 -12.03 0.35 8.84
CA VAL A 78 -11.27 1.44 9.45
C VAL A 78 -12.04 2.01 10.64
N GLN A 79 -13.35 2.23 10.53
CA GLN A 79 -14.16 2.74 11.63
C GLN A 79 -14.13 1.81 12.84
N ASP A 80 -14.33 0.51 12.63
CA ASP A 80 -14.31 -0.50 13.69
C ASP A 80 -12.94 -0.57 14.36
N PHE A 81 -11.86 -0.46 13.57
CA PHE A 81 -10.50 -0.39 14.10
C PHE A 81 -10.30 0.86 14.95
N VAL A 82 -10.70 2.04 14.47
CA VAL A 82 -10.58 3.32 15.20
C VAL A 82 -11.35 3.26 16.51
N ARG A 83 -12.64 2.88 16.48
CA ARG A 83 -13.48 2.76 17.69
C ARG A 83 -12.84 1.84 18.73
N ARG A 84 -12.25 0.73 18.28
CA ARG A 84 -11.65 -0.27 19.18
C ARG A 84 -10.28 0.12 19.72
N LYS A 85 -9.44 0.77 18.92
CA LYS A 85 -8.01 0.98 19.23
C LYS A 85 -7.66 2.42 19.57
N MET A 86 -8.47 3.37 19.14
CA MET A 86 -8.27 4.81 19.31
C MET A 86 -9.62 5.47 19.68
N PRO A 87 -10.23 5.11 20.82
CA PRO A 87 -11.57 5.59 21.20
C PRO A 87 -11.67 7.10 21.44
N CYS A 88 -10.53 7.80 21.48
CA CYS A 88 -10.46 9.26 21.55
C CYS A 88 -10.56 9.96 20.18
N LEU A 89 -10.55 9.22 19.08
CA LEU A 89 -10.74 9.75 17.72
C LEU A 89 -12.18 9.55 17.26
N ASP A 90 -12.69 10.52 16.50
CA ASP A 90 -13.98 10.38 15.81
C ASP A 90 -13.82 9.45 14.60
N ALA A 91 -14.41 8.26 14.68
CA ALA A 91 -14.37 7.27 13.61
C ALA A 91 -15.31 7.59 12.44
N ASP A 92 -16.25 8.53 12.61
CA ASP A 92 -17.29 8.85 11.63
C ASP A 92 -16.98 10.12 10.83
N ALA A 93 -15.98 10.91 11.23
CA ALA A 93 -15.60 12.17 10.59
C ALA A 93 -14.14 12.19 10.12
N PRO A 94 -13.78 11.49 9.02
CA PRO A 94 -12.42 11.55 8.50
C PRO A 94 -12.14 12.91 7.83
N ALA A 95 -10.96 13.48 8.08
CA ALA A 95 -10.53 14.71 7.39
C ALA A 95 -10.33 14.52 5.87
N GLY A 96 -10.17 13.29 5.41
CA GLY A 96 -10.08 12.93 4.01
C GLY A 96 -9.78 11.46 3.83
N TYR A 97 -9.94 10.97 2.60
CA TYR A 97 -9.60 9.61 2.22
C TYR A 97 -9.02 9.58 0.81
N MET A 98 -8.20 8.57 0.53
CA MET A 98 -7.62 8.36 -0.78
C MET A 98 -7.37 6.87 -1.01
N ARG A 99 -7.41 6.43 -2.26
CA ARG A 99 -6.92 5.11 -2.66
C ARG A 99 -5.47 5.23 -3.11
N CYS A 100 -4.59 4.46 -2.48
CA CYS A 100 -3.19 4.31 -2.91
C CYS A 100 -3.00 2.94 -3.54
N ARG A 101 -2.22 2.85 -4.62
CA ARG A 101 -1.91 1.60 -5.32
C ARG A 101 -0.44 1.26 -5.14
N TYR A 102 -0.17 -0.04 -5.16
CA TYR A 102 1.17 -0.59 -5.20
C TYR A 102 1.19 -1.79 -6.15
N GLN A 103 2.29 -1.95 -6.86
CA GLN A 103 2.56 -3.16 -7.64
C GLN A 103 3.07 -4.23 -6.69
N MET A 104 2.45 -5.41 -6.72
CA MET A 104 2.85 -6.56 -5.93
C MET A 104 3.53 -7.59 -6.84
N THR A 105 4.69 -8.07 -6.43
CA THR A 105 5.32 -9.26 -7.01
C THR A 105 4.84 -10.51 -6.27
N PRO A 106 4.75 -11.68 -6.93
CA PRO A 106 4.28 -12.92 -6.28
C PRO A 106 5.12 -13.35 -5.07
N ASP A 107 6.43 -13.05 -5.09
CA ASP A 107 7.36 -13.38 -4.01
C ASP A 107 7.67 -12.20 -3.08
N LEU A 108 6.94 -11.08 -3.25
CA LEU A 108 7.09 -9.84 -2.50
C LEU A 108 8.46 -9.16 -2.62
N LYS A 109 9.32 -9.59 -3.55
CA LYS A 109 10.62 -8.96 -3.80
C LYS A 109 10.50 -7.82 -4.81
N MET A 110 11.29 -6.77 -4.60
CA MET A 110 11.41 -5.68 -5.56
C MET A 110 12.16 -6.11 -6.83
N ILE A 111 11.79 -5.55 -7.97
CA ILE A 111 12.49 -5.75 -9.25
C ILE A 111 13.34 -4.50 -9.50
N VAL A 112 14.65 -4.65 -9.34
CA VAL A 112 15.64 -3.58 -9.56
C VAL A 112 16.81 -4.15 -10.35
N GLY A 113 17.09 -3.63 -11.55
CA GLY A 113 18.16 -4.11 -12.40
C GLY A 113 17.94 -3.85 -13.89
N ARG A 114 18.86 -4.30 -14.75
CA ARG A 114 18.70 -4.23 -16.20
C ARG A 114 17.68 -5.27 -16.70
N HIS A 115 16.97 -4.97 -17.78
CA HIS A 115 16.10 -5.93 -18.45
C HIS A 115 16.97 -7.07 -19.02
N PRO A 116 16.57 -8.35 -18.87
CA PRO A 116 17.40 -9.48 -19.27
C PRO A 116 17.69 -9.53 -20.77
N ASP A 117 16.74 -9.08 -21.59
CA ASP A 117 16.87 -9.10 -23.07
C ASP A 117 17.31 -7.76 -23.66
N ASP A 118 17.30 -6.69 -22.85
CA ASP A 118 17.66 -5.34 -23.31
C ASP A 118 18.48 -4.62 -22.22
N PRO A 119 19.82 -4.64 -22.32
CA PRO A 119 20.65 -4.04 -21.30
C PRO A 119 20.50 -2.52 -21.22
N GLU A 120 19.94 -1.83 -22.22
CA GLU A 120 19.71 -0.37 -22.17
C GLU A 120 18.49 0.01 -21.32
N VAL A 121 17.64 -0.96 -20.98
CA VAL A 121 16.46 -0.75 -20.14
C VAL A 121 16.76 -1.12 -18.69
N VAL A 122 16.46 -0.20 -17.76
CA VAL A 122 16.54 -0.43 -16.31
C VAL A 122 15.15 -0.47 -15.70
N LEU A 123 14.89 -1.51 -14.92
CA LEU A 123 13.65 -1.74 -14.18
C LEU A 123 13.84 -1.31 -12.71
N ALA A 124 12.83 -0.62 -12.19
CA ALA A 124 12.70 -0.26 -10.78
C ALA A 124 11.21 -0.26 -10.43
N CYS A 125 10.65 -1.45 -10.18
CA CYS A 125 9.21 -1.64 -10.02
C CYS A 125 8.88 -2.77 -9.05
N GLY A 126 7.59 -3.05 -8.85
CA GLY A 126 7.16 -4.22 -8.06
C GLY A 126 7.57 -4.15 -6.58
N PHE A 127 7.67 -2.95 -6.00
CA PHE A 127 8.19 -2.74 -4.65
C PHE A 127 7.33 -3.32 -3.52
N SER A 128 6.19 -3.93 -3.83
CA SER A 128 5.36 -4.68 -2.88
C SER A 128 5.00 -3.90 -1.60
N GLY A 129 4.70 -2.61 -1.77
CA GLY A 129 4.33 -1.68 -0.69
C GLY A 129 5.48 -1.05 0.08
N SER A 130 6.74 -1.40 -0.24
CA SER A 130 7.92 -0.93 0.50
C SER A 130 8.68 0.22 -0.16
N GLY A 131 8.33 0.59 -1.40
CA GLY A 131 9.10 1.52 -2.23
C GLY A 131 9.39 2.87 -1.57
N PHE A 132 8.45 3.42 -0.80
CA PHE A 132 8.65 4.67 -0.07
C PHE A 132 9.79 4.59 0.97
N GLN A 133 9.89 3.47 1.70
CA GLN A 133 10.90 3.29 2.75
C GLN A 133 12.30 3.13 2.17
N PHE A 134 12.40 2.50 0.99
CA PHE A 134 13.68 2.17 0.35
C PHE A 134 14.06 3.13 -0.78
N ALA A 135 13.25 4.14 -1.08
CA ALA A 135 13.45 5.04 -2.23
C ALA A 135 14.87 5.65 -2.28
N PRO A 136 15.46 6.14 -1.17
CA PRO A 136 16.83 6.66 -1.21
C PRO A 136 17.86 5.59 -1.60
N ALA A 137 17.83 4.42 -0.94
CA ALA A 137 18.78 3.34 -1.19
C ALA A 137 18.65 2.76 -2.61
N ILE A 138 17.42 2.62 -3.13
CA ILE A 138 17.16 2.19 -4.50
C ILE A 138 17.73 3.21 -5.48
N SER A 139 17.58 4.51 -5.20
CA SER A 139 18.09 5.58 -6.07
C SER A 139 19.61 5.53 -6.18
N GLU A 140 20.33 5.32 -5.07
CA GLU A 140 21.78 5.13 -5.07
C GLU A 140 22.22 3.91 -5.90
N ALA A 141 21.52 2.78 -5.74
CA ALA A 141 21.82 1.56 -6.51
C ALA A 141 21.58 1.76 -8.02
N LEU A 142 20.51 2.49 -8.40
CA LEU A 142 20.20 2.78 -9.79
C LEU A 142 21.24 3.70 -10.44
N VAL A 143 21.70 4.73 -9.72
CA VAL A 143 22.77 5.62 -10.21
C VAL A 143 24.05 4.83 -10.48
N ALA A 144 24.44 3.94 -9.57
CA ALA A 144 25.61 3.08 -9.75
C ALA A 144 25.46 2.10 -10.94
N LEU A 145 24.23 1.70 -11.28
CA LEU A 145 23.96 0.76 -12.37
C LEU A 145 24.05 1.41 -13.76
N VAL A 146 23.78 2.72 -13.87
CA VAL A 146 23.72 3.45 -15.15
C VAL A 146 24.92 4.36 -15.41
N SER A 147 25.81 4.50 -14.43
CA SER A 147 27.09 5.21 -14.56
C SER A 147 28.16 4.32 -15.18
#